data_AF-A0A168C2G1-F1
#
_entry.id   AF-A0A168C2G1-F1
#
_cell.length_a   1.000
_cell.length_b   1.000
_cell.length_c   1.000
_cell.angle_alpha   90.00
_cell.angle_beta   90.00
_cell.angle_gamma   90.00
#
_symmetry.space_group_name_H-M   'P 1'
#
loop_
_entity.id
_entity.type
_entity.pdbx_description
1 polymer ?
#
loop_
_entity_poly.entity_id
_entity_poly.type
_entity_poly.pdbx_seq_one_letter_code
_entity_poly.pdbx_strand_id
1 'polypeptide(L)' 'MTYEDIYNLHFQLLKIYEENEKVPTPYQTEIDHFKRQLNLFSEDIVQRIFVLNQIIKIYEKSRQTKIKWCSDKYF' A
#
# COMPACT_ATOMS: atom_id res chain seq x y z
N MET A 1 -14.85 8.56 13.83
CA MET A 1 -14.18 8.08 12.61
C MET A 1 -14.98 6.88 12.13
N THR A 2 -15.65 7.04 10.99
CA THR A 2 -16.48 5.99 10.38
C THR A 2 -15.60 5.05 9.54
N TYR A 3 -16.12 3.88 9.15
CA TYR A 3 -15.43 3.02 8.19
C TYR A 3 -15.16 3.74 6.86
N GLU A 4 -16.07 4.63 6.45
CA GLU A 4 -15.89 5.47 5.26
C GLU A 4 -14.68 6.39 5.39
N ASP A 5 -14.52 7.05 6.54
CA ASP A 5 -13.35 7.90 6.81
C ASP A 5 -12.04 7.10 6.76
N ILE A 6 -12.06 5.88 7.35
CA ILE A 6 -10.89 4.99 7.38
C ILE A 6 -10.55 4.52 5.96
N TYR A 7 -11.55 4.11 5.19
CA TYR A 7 -11.37 3.70 3.80
C TYR A 7 -10.77 4.82 2.96
N ASN A 8 -11.35 6.02 3.05
CA ASN A 8 -10.87 7.20 2.31
C ASN A 8 -9.43 7.56 2.69
N LEU A 9 -9.08 7.49 3.98
CA LEU A 9 -7.71 7.70 4.43
C LEU A 9 -6.74 6.67 3.82
N HIS A 10 -7.09 5.39 3.85
CA HIS A 10 -6.25 4.33 3.27
C HIS A 10 -6.10 4.51 1.76
N PHE A 11 -7.19 4.86 1.07
CA PHE A 11 -7.16 5.10 -0.36
C PHE A 11 -6.26 6.29 -0.74
N GLN A 12 -6.36 7.41 -0.01
CA GLN A 12 -5.50 8.57 -0.20
C GLN A 12 -4.02 8.24 0.05
N LEU A 13 -3.73 7.48 1.11
CA LEU A 13 -2.38 7.06 1.43
C LEU A 13 -1.80 6.15 0.33
N LEU A 14 -2.59 5.19 -0.16
CA LEU A 14 -2.18 4.33 -1.28
C LEU A 14 -1.84 5.15 -2.52
N LYS A 15 -2.68 6.13 -2.88
CA LYS A 15 -2.44 7.02 -4.02
C LYS A 15 -1.10 7.75 -3.91
N ILE A 16 -0.79 8.29 -2.73
CA ILE A 16 0.51 8.94 -2.48
C ILE A 16 1.66 7.96 -2.69
N TYR A 17 1.54 6.72 -2.20
CA TYR A 17 2.58 5.71 -2.42
C TYR A 17 2.79 5.41 -3.90
N GLU A 18 1.71 5.21 -4.65
CA GLU A 18 1.77 4.91 -6.09
C GLU A 18 2.36 6.05 -6.91
N GLU A 19 2.02 7.31 -6.59
CA GLU A 19 2.56 8.48 -7.28
C GLU A 19 4.06 8.66 -7.06
N ASN A 20 4.58 8.22 -5.90
CA ASN A 20 5.99 8.31 -5.55
C ASN A 20 6.82 7.10 -6.04
N GLU A 21 6.18 5.97 -6.33
CA GLU A 21 6.83 4.73 -6.75
C GLU A 21 7.00 4.70 -8.28
N LYS A 22 8.03 5.39 -8.81
CA LYS A 22 8.29 5.50 -10.26
C LYS A 22 8.83 4.21 -10.91
N VAL A 23 9.29 3.25 -10.10
CA VAL A 23 9.91 2.00 -10.55
C VAL A 23 9.15 0.84 -9.90
N PRO A 24 8.86 -0.24 -10.64
CA PRO A 24 8.21 -1.42 -10.06
C PRO A 24 8.95 -1.92 -8.82
N THR A 25 8.19 -2.20 -7.77
CA THR A 25 8.77 -2.72 -6.52
C THR A 25 9.08 -4.21 -6.67
N PRO A 26 10.02 -4.76 -5.88
CA PRO A 26 10.21 -6.21 -5.80
C PRO A 26 8.95 -6.99 -5.37
N TYR A 27 7.98 -6.29 -4.78
CA TYR A 27 6.71 -6.84 -4.32
C TYR A 27 5.56 -6.59 -5.30
N GLN A 28 5.84 -6.18 -6.55
CA GLN A 28 4.81 -5.80 -7.51
C GLN A 28 3.76 -6.90 -7.74
N THR A 29 4.20 -8.16 -7.83
CA THR A 29 3.27 -9.30 -7.99
C THR A 29 2.28 -9.43 -6.83
N GLU A 30 2.73 -9.16 -5.59
CA GLU A 30 1.89 -9.21 -4.41
C GLU A 30 0.92 -8.02 -4.36
N ILE A 31 1.39 -6.83 -4.72
CA ILE A 31 0.56 -5.63 -4.88
C ILE A 31 -0.54 -5.89 -5.93
N ASP A 32 -0.18 -6.46 -7.08
CA ASP A 32 -1.13 -6.75 -8.15
C ASP A 32 -2.17 -7.79 -7.73
N HIS A 33 -1.78 -8.78 -6.92
CA HIS A 33 -2.69 -9.75 -6.33
C HIS A 33 -3.73 -9.07 -5.43
N PHE A 34 -3.30 -8.24 -4.49
CA PHE A 34 -4.20 -7.53 -3.60
C PHE A 34 -5.06 -6.48 -4.34
N LYS A 35 -4.54 -5.83 -5.38
CA LYS A 35 -5.35 -4.94 -6.23
C LYS A 35 -6.47 -5.70 -6.94
N ARG A 36 -6.19 -6.89 -7.46
CA ARG A 36 -7.23 -7.77 -8.02
C ARG A 36 -8.26 -8.15 -6.95
N GLN A 37 -7.81 -8.46 -5.73
CA GLN A 37 -8.69 -8.76 -4.60
C GLN A 37 -9.61 -7.57 -4.23
N LEU A 38 -9.06 -6.36 -4.23
CA LEU A 38 -9.80 -5.14 -3.93
C LEU A 38 -10.91 -4.88 -4.96
N ASN A 39 -10.61 -5.11 -6.25
CA ASN A 39 -11.53 -4.80 -7.35
C ASN A 39 -12.59 -5.88 -7.59
N LEU A 40 -12.27 -7.16 -7.37
CA LEU A 40 -13.12 -8.27 -7.80
C LEU A 40 -13.80 -9.03 -6.65
N PHE A 41 -13.24 -8.97 -5.43
CA PHE A 41 -13.64 -9.87 -4.35
C PHE A 41 -13.99 -9.16 -3.04
N SER A 42 -13.86 -7.84 -2.98
CA SER A 42 -14.12 -7.05 -1.76
C SER A 42 -15.48 -6.35 -1.85
N GLU A 43 -16.50 -7.02 -1.32
CA GLU A 43 -17.90 -6.58 -1.38
C GLU A 43 -18.24 -5.56 -0.29
N ASP A 44 -17.74 -5.76 0.93
CA ASP A 44 -17.98 -4.87 2.08
C ASP A 44 -16.79 -3.94 2.37
N ILE A 45 -17.09 -2.78 2.99
CA ILE A 45 -16.11 -1.74 3.30
C ILE A 45 -14.98 -2.21 4.23
N VAL A 46 -15.27 -3.11 5.18
CA VAL A 46 -14.26 -3.65 6.11
C VAL A 46 -13.26 -4.53 5.35
N GLN A 47 -13.75 -5.34 4.40
CA GLN A 47 -12.88 -6.15 3.53
C GLN A 47 -12.01 -5.27 2.64
N ARG A 48 -12.58 -4.21 2.08
CA ARG A 48 -11.83 -3.23 1.28
C ARG A 48 -10.73 -2.54 2.08
N ILE A 49 -11.04 -2.10 3.30
CA ILE A 49 -10.05 -1.53 4.23
C ILE A 49 -8.96 -2.55 4.52
N PHE A 50 -9.33 -3.81 4.80
CA PHE A 50 -8.36 -4.87 5.07
C PHE A 50 -7.39 -5.05 3.90
N VAL A 51 -7.89 -5.15 2.68
CA VAL A 51 -7.06 -5.32 1.47
C VAL A 51 -6.19 -4.09 1.23
N LEU A 52 -6.74 -2.87 1.34
CA LEU A 52 -5.96 -1.63 1.24
C LEU A 52 -4.81 -1.60 2.25
N ASN A 53 -5.05 -2.01 3.49
CA ASN A 53 -4.04 -2.08 4.53
C ASN A 53 -2.92 -3.09 4.19
N GLN A 54 -3.23 -4.22 3.56
CA GLN A 54 -2.19 -5.14 3.08
C GLN A 54 -1.29 -4.50 2.03
N ILE A 55 -1.88 -3.77 1.07
CA ILE A 55 -1.12 -3.06 0.03
C ILE A 55 -0.22 -2.00 0.66
N ILE A 56 -0.75 -1.18 1.57
CA ILE A 56 0.01 -0.12 2.25
C ILE A 56 1.18 -0.70 3.05
N LYS A 57 0.99 -1.83 3.75
CA LYS A 57 2.07 -2.51 4.48
C LYS A 57 3.24 -2.91 3.58
N ILE A 58 2.96 -3.33 2.35
CA ILE A 58 4.00 -3.66 1.36
C ILE A 58 4.80 -2.41 0.99
N TYR A 59 4.12 -1.29 0.71
CA TYR A 59 4.77 -0.01 0.43
C TYR A 59 5.61 0.50 1.61
N GLU A 60 5.11 0.39 2.84
CA GLU A 60 5.86 0.74 4.05
C GLU A 60 7.14 -0.11 4.19
N LYS A 61 7.06 -1.42 3.91
CA LYS A 61 8.23 -2.32 3.92
C LYS A 61 9.26 -1.94 2.86
N SER A 62 8.80 -1.58 1.66
CA SER A 62 9.66 -1.05 0.59
C SER A 62 10.34 0.26 1.03
N ARG A 63 9.58 1.18 1.61
CA ARG A 63 10.07 2.48 2.13
C ARG A 63 11.13 2.29 3.22
N GLN A 64 10.90 1.40 4.18
CA GLN A 64 11.87 1.09 5.25
C GLN A 64 13.18 0.56 4.69
N THR A 65 13.13 -0.32 3.68
CA THR A 65 14.32 -0.83 3.01
C THR A 65 15.12 0.29 2.34
N LYS A 66 14.44 1.21 1.66
CA LYS A 66 15.07 2.40 1.04
C LYS A 66 15.70 3.31 2.09
N ILE A 67 15.00 3.60 3.18
CA ILE A 67 15.51 4.42 4.29
C ILE A 67 16.75 3.77 4.90
N LYS A 68 16.71 2.46 5.16
CA LYS A 68 17.86 1.73 5.70
C LYS A 68 19.06 1.80 4.76
N TRP A 69 18.86 1.53 3.47
CA TRP A 69 19.94 1.65 2.48
C TRP A 69 20.54 3.06 2.42
N CYS A 70 19.72 4.10 2.48
CA CYS A 70 20.20 5.48 2.55
C CYS A 70 20.98 5.74 3.85
N SER A 71 20.48 5.26 5.00
CA SER A 71 21.16 5.40 6.27
C SER A 71 22.55 4.76 6.21
N ASP A 72 22.61 3.48 5.85
CA ASP A 72 23.86 2.70 5.82
C ASP A 72 24.91 3.29 4.85
N LYS A 73 24.46 4.02 3.82
CA LYS A 73 25.35 4.60 2.80
C LYS A 73 25.86 5.99 3.14
N TYR A 74 25.10 6.78 3.91
CA TYR A 74 25.33 8.23 4.06
C TYR A 74 25.49 8.70 5.51
N PHE A 75 25.17 7.87 6.51
CA PHE A 75 25.28 8.17 7.94
C PHE A 75 26.04 7.06 8.67
#